data_AF-A0AAU1BA17-F1
#
_entry.id   AF-A0AAU1BA17-F1
#
_cell.length_a   1.000
_cell.length_b   1.000
_cell.length_c   1.000
_cell.angle_alpha   90.00
_cell.angle_beta   90.00
_cell.angle_gamma   90.00
#
_symmetry.space_group_name_H-M   'P 1'
#
loop_
_entity.id
_entity.type
_entity.pdbx_description
1 polymer ?
#
loop_
_entity_poly.entity_id
_entity_poly.type
_entity_poly.pdbx_seq_one_letter_code
_entity_poly.pdbx_strand_id
1 'polypeptide(L)'
;MNASASVPTTAETLRSALGGLLDGLPPKQATAAVERLIANYRGRTPTDAPVLRDRSDVAAYAAYRMPATFEAVRSALDALAEAAPQWSPGSHVDVGGGTGAATWAVDATWDGPRGTTVLDWAEPALALGKELAASSGSQVLRAAEWRRAVIGSELALPGADLVTVSYVLGELTPEARRAVVAEAARAGQAVVLIEPGTPEGYLRIREARDQLIAAGLRVAAPCPHDGTCPIEVGQDWCHFSARVSRSSLHRQVKGGSLPYEDEKFSYVAATRFPVEPVPSRITRRPQIRKGLVLLDLCGPEGEGLTRATVSKRHGDLYKAARDADWGQEWPPATR
;
A
#
# COMPACT_ATOMS: atom_id res chain seq x y z
N MET A 1 -22.28 35.35 -1.33
CA MET A 1 -21.58 34.46 -2.28
C MET A 1 -21.25 33.19 -1.53
N ASN A 2 -22.09 32.16 -1.65
CA ASN A 2 -21.86 30.89 -0.98
C ASN A 2 -20.66 30.22 -1.63
N ALA A 3 -19.59 30.00 -0.87
CA ALA A 3 -18.53 29.10 -1.25
C ALA A 3 -19.15 27.72 -1.46
N SER A 4 -19.11 27.23 -2.70
CA SER A 4 -19.41 25.82 -3.00
C SER A 4 -18.44 24.97 -2.20
N ALA A 5 -18.91 24.34 -1.12
CA ALA A 5 -18.12 23.35 -0.40
C ALA A 5 -17.81 22.22 -1.40
N SER A 6 -16.53 22.01 -1.70
CA SER A 6 -16.08 20.90 -2.53
C SER A 6 -16.48 19.57 -1.90
N VAL A 7 -16.93 18.61 -2.71
CA VAL A 7 -17.21 17.25 -2.25
C VAL A 7 -15.93 16.67 -1.63
N PRO A 8 -15.98 16.11 -0.41
CA PRO A 8 -14.80 15.54 0.23
C PRO A 8 -14.21 14.40 -0.61
N THR A 9 -12.88 14.31 -0.66
CA THR A 9 -12.18 13.18 -1.29
C THR A 9 -12.38 11.89 -0.49
N THR A 10 -12.22 10.73 -1.13
CA THR A 10 -12.28 9.40 -0.46
C THR A 10 -11.34 9.33 0.76
N ALA A 11 -10.14 9.93 0.66
CA ALA A 11 -9.19 10.00 1.77
C ALA A 11 -9.71 10.88 2.94
N GLU A 12 -10.35 12.01 2.66
CA GLU A 12 -10.95 12.87 3.68
C GLU A 12 -12.14 12.20 4.36
N THR A 13 -13.01 11.56 3.59
CA THR A 13 -14.13 10.76 4.11
C THR A 13 -13.63 9.65 5.01
N LEU A 14 -12.59 8.90 4.61
CA LEU A 14 -12.00 7.85 5.44
C LEU A 14 -11.48 8.40 6.76
N ARG A 15 -10.72 9.50 6.71
CA ARG A 15 -10.19 10.14 7.93
C ARG A 15 -11.31 10.61 8.85
N SER A 16 -12.38 11.18 8.29
CA SER A 16 -13.55 11.62 9.06
C SER A 16 -14.28 10.43 9.70
N ALA A 17 -14.49 9.35 8.96
CA ALA A 17 -15.16 8.15 9.46
C ALA A 17 -14.37 7.49 10.59
N LEU A 18 -13.04 7.36 10.44
CA LEU A 18 -12.14 6.86 11.47
C LEU A 18 -12.11 7.77 12.71
N GLY A 19 -12.18 9.10 12.53
CA GLY A 19 -12.31 10.06 13.62
C GLY A 19 -13.58 9.83 14.44
N GLY A 20 -14.73 9.70 13.78
CA GLY A 20 -16.01 9.44 14.43
C GLY A 20 -16.06 8.12 15.21
N LEU A 21 -15.40 7.06 14.70
CA LEU A 21 -15.28 5.79 15.43
C LEU A 21 -14.55 5.94 16.77
N LEU A 22 -13.50 6.76 16.79
CA LEU A 22 -12.70 6.99 18.00
C LEU A 22 -13.42 7.88 19.02
N ASP A 23 -14.16 8.89 18.57
CA ASP A 23 -14.96 9.75 19.44
C ASP A 23 -16.06 8.95 20.18
N GLY A 24 -16.49 7.83 19.59
CA GLY A 24 -17.43 6.88 20.20
C GLY A 24 -16.82 5.94 21.26
N LEU A 25 -15.49 5.92 21.44
CA LEU A 25 -14.82 5.05 22.41
C LEU A 25 -14.47 5.80 23.71
N PRO A 26 -14.61 5.16 24.90
CA PRO A 26 -14.08 5.73 26.13
C PRO A 26 -12.55 5.96 26.01
N PRO A 27 -12.02 7.15 26.34
CA PRO A 27 -10.61 7.49 26.11
C PRO A 27 -9.61 6.48 26.70
N LYS A 28 -9.90 5.93 27.88
CA LYS A 28 -9.05 4.91 28.52
C LYS A 28 -9.01 3.59 27.74
N GLN A 29 -10.11 3.21 27.09
CA GLN A 29 -10.18 1.99 26.28
C GLN A 29 -9.46 2.17 24.95
N ALA A 30 -9.63 3.34 24.30
CA ALA A 30 -8.90 3.67 23.07
C ALA A 30 -7.38 3.66 23.30
N THR A 31 -6.89 4.30 24.37
CA THR A 31 -5.45 4.29 24.70
C THR A 31 -4.95 2.89 25.00
N ALA A 32 -5.64 2.11 25.84
CA ALA A 32 -5.21 0.75 26.18
C ALA A 32 -5.20 -0.20 24.97
N ALA A 33 -6.17 -0.08 24.06
CA ALA A 33 -6.21 -0.86 22.83
C ALA A 33 -5.03 -0.50 21.90
N VAL A 34 -4.73 0.79 21.73
CA VAL A 34 -3.59 1.24 20.91
C VAL A 34 -2.25 0.86 21.55
N GLU A 35 -2.10 0.92 22.88
CA GLU A 35 -0.89 0.45 23.58
C GLU A 35 -0.65 -1.05 23.38
N ARG A 36 -1.70 -1.88 23.47
CA ARG A 36 -1.62 -3.32 23.16
C ARG A 36 -1.20 -3.57 21.71
N LEU A 37 -1.73 -2.80 20.77
CA LEU A 37 -1.37 -2.88 19.35
C LEU A 37 0.09 -2.49 19.10
N ILE A 38 0.58 -1.43 19.74
CA ILE A 38 1.98 -0.99 19.63
C ILE A 38 2.94 -2.06 20.21
N ALA A 39 2.57 -2.68 21.34
CA ALA A 39 3.38 -3.72 21.97
C ALA A 39 3.47 -5.00 21.12
N ASN A 40 2.35 -5.41 20.50
CA ASN A 40 2.28 -6.64 19.70
C ASN A 40 2.90 -6.49 18.30
N TYR A 41 3.01 -5.27 17.76
CA TYR A 41 3.57 -5.02 16.41
C TYR A 41 5.09 -4.76 16.42
N ARG A 42 5.68 -4.46 17.58
CA ARG A 42 7.14 -4.31 17.75
C ARG A 42 7.86 -5.62 18.11
N GLY A 43 7.13 -6.72 18.25
CA GLY A 43 7.66 -8.07 18.52
C GLY A 43 7.13 -9.10 17.53
N ARG A 44 7.84 -10.21 17.37
CA ARG A 44 7.36 -11.40 16.65
C ARG A 44 6.08 -11.89 17.32
N THR A 45 4.96 -11.88 16.60
CA THR A 45 3.66 -12.32 17.12
C THR A 45 3.66 -13.84 17.35
N PRO A 46 3.34 -14.33 18.56
CA PRO A 46 2.95 -15.72 18.79
C PRO A 46 1.54 -15.96 18.21
N THR A 47 1.37 -17.07 17.50
CA THR A 47 0.21 -17.46 16.68
C THR A 47 -1.09 -17.80 17.44
N ASP A 48 -1.18 -17.58 18.76
CA ASP A 48 -2.15 -18.33 19.58
C ASP A 48 -3.27 -17.47 20.22
N ALA A 49 -3.35 -16.17 19.94
CA ALA A 49 -4.47 -15.32 20.40
C ALA A 49 -4.91 -14.30 19.33
N PRO A 50 -6.22 -14.18 19.02
CA PRO A 50 -6.70 -13.16 18.10
C PRO A 50 -6.32 -11.76 18.62
N VAL A 51 -5.60 -10.98 17.82
CA VAL A 51 -5.26 -9.58 18.15
C VAL A 51 -6.52 -8.70 18.11
N LEU A 52 -7.54 -9.11 17.34
CA LEU A 52 -8.79 -8.41 17.12
C LEU A 52 -9.97 -9.20 17.70
N ARG A 53 -10.21 -9.07 19.02
CA ARG A 53 -11.22 -9.87 19.74
C ARG A 53 -12.58 -9.21 19.82
N ASP A 54 -12.62 -7.89 19.91
CA ASP A 54 -13.85 -7.12 20.07
C ASP A 54 -13.84 -5.84 19.21
N ARG A 55 -14.99 -5.18 19.14
CA ARG A 55 -15.18 -3.97 18.32
C ARG A 55 -14.21 -2.84 18.70
N SER A 56 -13.89 -2.69 19.98
CA SER A 56 -13.02 -1.63 20.46
C SER A 56 -11.58 -1.85 20.01
N ASP A 57 -11.08 -3.09 20.06
CA ASP A 57 -9.76 -3.45 19.54
C ASP A 57 -9.65 -3.20 18.03
N VAL A 58 -10.70 -3.55 17.25
CA VAL A 58 -10.71 -3.32 15.79
C VAL A 58 -10.82 -1.84 15.46
N ALA A 59 -11.65 -1.06 16.15
CA ALA A 59 -11.77 0.37 15.91
C ALA A 59 -10.46 1.12 16.23
N ALA A 60 -9.80 0.75 17.33
CA ALA A 60 -8.48 1.27 17.67
C ALA A 60 -7.43 0.86 16.62
N TYR A 61 -7.44 -0.39 16.16
CA TYR A 61 -6.56 -0.87 15.10
C TYR A 61 -6.78 -0.13 13.79
N ALA A 62 -8.04 0.01 13.35
CA ALA A 62 -8.42 0.66 12.12
C ALA A 62 -7.94 2.12 12.14
N ALA A 63 -8.26 2.86 13.21
CA ALA A 63 -7.80 4.23 13.30
C ALA A 63 -6.27 4.35 13.29
N TYR A 64 -5.58 3.40 13.95
CA TYR A 64 -4.13 3.36 14.05
C TYR A 64 -3.39 2.98 12.75
N ARG A 65 -3.85 1.95 12.04
CA ARG A 65 -3.14 1.36 10.89
C ARG A 65 -3.77 1.70 9.55
N MET A 66 -5.09 1.80 9.46
CA MET A 66 -5.79 1.95 8.18
C MET A 66 -5.33 3.19 7.40
N PRO A 67 -5.06 4.37 8.01
CA PRO A 67 -4.52 5.50 7.26
C PRO A 67 -3.15 5.22 6.65
N ALA A 68 -2.27 4.52 7.38
CA ALA A 68 -0.95 4.18 6.89
C ALA A 68 -0.99 3.15 5.76
N THR A 69 -1.81 2.11 5.93
CA THR A 69 -2.05 1.10 4.89
C THR A 69 -2.69 1.74 3.65
N PHE A 70 -3.66 2.64 3.82
CA PHE A 70 -4.29 3.36 2.73
C PHE A 70 -3.26 4.14 1.90
N GLU A 71 -2.39 4.94 2.53
CA GLU A 71 -1.40 5.74 1.80
C GLU A 71 -0.32 4.87 1.11
N ALA A 72 0.09 3.77 1.75
CA ALA A 72 1.04 2.82 1.15
C ALA A 72 0.44 2.12 -0.07
N VAL A 73 -0.80 1.63 0.04
CA VAL A 73 -1.50 0.99 -1.07
C VAL A 73 -1.78 2.01 -2.17
N ARG A 74 -2.29 3.19 -1.84
CA ARG A 74 -2.53 4.27 -2.81
C ARG A 74 -1.26 4.61 -3.59
N SER A 75 -0.11 4.72 -2.93
CA SER A 75 1.16 4.97 -3.62
C SER A 75 1.54 3.86 -4.61
N ALA A 76 1.27 2.60 -4.29
CA ALA A 76 1.51 1.48 -5.21
C ALA A 76 0.50 1.45 -6.38
N LEU A 77 -0.77 1.78 -6.12
CA LEU A 77 -1.81 1.85 -7.14
C LEU A 77 -1.63 3.04 -8.08
N ASP A 78 -1.22 4.20 -7.58
CA ASP A 78 -0.90 5.38 -8.38
C ASP A 78 0.26 5.05 -9.35
N ALA A 79 1.30 4.36 -8.87
CA ALA A 79 2.40 3.90 -9.73
C ALA A 79 1.95 2.88 -10.80
N LEU A 80 0.97 2.03 -10.50
CA LEU A 80 0.35 1.14 -11.49
C LEU A 80 -0.48 1.93 -12.52
N ALA A 81 -1.26 2.92 -12.07
CA ALA A 81 -2.05 3.77 -12.95
C ALA A 81 -1.16 4.62 -13.87
N GLU A 82 -0.02 5.12 -13.37
CA GLU A 82 1.00 5.80 -14.19
C GLU A 82 1.58 4.88 -15.27
N ALA A 83 1.89 3.62 -14.92
CA ALA A 83 2.42 2.64 -15.87
C ALA A 83 1.37 2.11 -16.86
N ALA A 84 0.08 2.32 -16.59
CA ALA A 84 -1.04 1.84 -17.40
C ALA A 84 -2.18 2.88 -17.48
N PRO A 85 -1.95 4.07 -18.08
CA PRO A 85 -2.86 5.22 -17.96
C PRO A 85 -4.22 5.02 -18.62
N GLN A 86 -4.34 4.06 -19.54
CA GLN A 86 -5.58 3.72 -20.23
C GLN A 86 -6.37 2.60 -19.54
N TRP A 87 -5.83 2.04 -18.45
CA TRP A 87 -6.45 0.91 -17.75
C TRP A 87 -7.10 1.35 -16.44
N SER A 88 -8.27 0.79 -16.17
CA SER A 88 -8.93 0.82 -14.87
C SER A 88 -9.60 -0.54 -14.62
N PRO A 89 -9.65 -1.04 -13.38
CA PRO A 89 -10.27 -2.34 -13.13
C PRO A 89 -11.79 -2.29 -13.35
N GLY A 90 -12.43 -3.38 -13.79
CA GLY A 90 -13.88 -3.57 -13.69
C GLY A 90 -14.29 -4.39 -12.46
N SER A 91 -13.32 -5.07 -11.85
CA SER A 91 -13.49 -5.92 -10.68
C SER A 91 -12.24 -5.91 -9.79
N HIS A 92 -12.44 -6.08 -8.48
CA HIS A 92 -11.39 -6.02 -7.47
C HIS A 92 -11.61 -7.10 -6.39
N VAL A 93 -10.54 -7.81 -6.05
CA VAL A 93 -10.49 -8.72 -4.90
C VAL A 93 -9.37 -8.29 -3.95
N ASP A 94 -9.71 -8.08 -2.68
CA ASP A 94 -8.78 -7.67 -1.62
C ASP A 94 -8.54 -8.82 -0.65
N VAL A 95 -7.36 -9.45 -0.72
CA VAL A 95 -6.99 -10.63 0.06
C VAL A 95 -6.29 -10.21 1.34
N GLY A 96 -6.85 -10.62 2.49
CA GLY A 96 -6.41 -10.12 3.80
C GLY A 96 -6.80 -8.64 3.97
N GLY A 97 -7.93 -8.22 3.40
CA GLY A 97 -8.29 -6.81 3.31
C GLY A 97 -8.70 -6.19 4.65
N GLY A 98 -9.00 -7.00 5.67
CA GLY A 98 -9.34 -6.56 7.02
C GLY A 98 -10.46 -5.51 7.04
N THR A 99 -10.10 -4.28 7.41
CA THR A 99 -11.02 -3.13 7.49
C THR A 99 -11.17 -2.39 6.15
N GLY A 100 -10.53 -2.86 5.09
CA GLY A 100 -10.69 -2.42 3.71
C GLY A 100 -9.77 -1.28 3.28
N ALA A 101 -8.61 -1.08 3.91
CA ALA A 101 -7.70 0.02 3.55
C ALA A 101 -7.38 0.06 2.04
N ALA A 102 -7.10 -1.11 1.45
CA ALA A 102 -6.82 -1.22 0.02
C ALA A 102 -8.08 -0.97 -0.83
N THR A 103 -9.24 -1.44 -0.39
CA THR A 103 -10.54 -1.14 -1.03
C THR A 103 -10.81 0.36 -1.13
N TRP A 104 -10.53 1.13 -0.07
CA TRP A 104 -10.63 2.59 -0.11
C TRP A 104 -9.57 3.23 -1.01
N ALA A 105 -8.35 2.69 -1.04
CA ALA A 105 -7.29 3.17 -1.93
C ALA A 105 -7.64 2.96 -3.40
N VAL A 106 -8.22 1.82 -3.77
CA VAL A 106 -8.69 1.52 -5.14
C VAL A 106 -9.76 2.52 -5.58
N ASP A 107 -10.75 2.80 -4.73
CA ASP A 107 -11.78 3.82 -5.00
C ASP A 107 -11.18 5.22 -5.18
N ALA A 108 -10.11 5.53 -4.45
CA ALA A 108 -9.43 6.82 -4.52
C ALA A 108 -8.45 6.97 -5.70
N THR A 109 -8.12 5.87 -6.40
CA THR A 109 -7.22 5.86 -7.57
C THR A 109 -8.01 5.79 -8.87
N TRP A 110 -9.11 5.02 -8.95
CA TRP A 110 -9.91 4.89 -10.17
C TRP A 110 -11.39 5.18 -9.96
N ASP A 111 -11.89 6.17 -10.71
CA ASP A 111 -13.33 6.42 -10.87
C ASP A 111 -14.03 5.29 -11.65
N GLY A 112 -15.35 5.20 -11.50
CA GLY A 112 -16.21 4.30 -12.27
C GLY A 112 -16.63 3.03 -11.52
N PRO A 113 -17.63 2.30 -12.06
CA PRO A 113 -18.20 1.13 -11.41
C PRO A 113 -17.20 -0.02 -11.39
N ARG A 114 -17.13 -0.72 -10.26
CA ARG A 114 -16.38 -1.97 -10.11
C ARG A 114 -17.01 -2.85 -9.04
N GLY A 115 -17.01 -4.16 -9.26
CA GLY A 115 -17.38 -5.12 -8.22
C GLY A 115 -16.20 -5.36 -7.30
N THR A 116 -16.35 -5.13 -5.99
CA THR A 116 -15.29 -5.35 -5.00
C THR A 116 -15.65 -6.45 -4.02
N THR A 117 -14.73 -7.40 -3.80
CA THR A 117 -14.83 -8.43 -2.76
C THR A 117 -13.64 -8.35 -1.81
N VAL A 118 -13.92 -8.20 -0.51
CA VAL A 118 -12.93 -8.21 0.57
C VAL A 118 -12.95 -9.57 1.26
N LEU A 119 -11.79 -10.20 1.36
CA LEU A 119 -11.58 -11.50 1.97
C LEU A 119 -10.69 -11.36 3.21
N ASP A 120 -11.16 -11.81 4.37
CA ASP A 120 -10.36 -11.83 5.59
C ASP A 120 -10.83 -12.95 6.54
N TRP A 121 -9.97 -13.41 7.44
CA TRP A 121 -10.34 -14.42 8.44
C TRP A 121 -11.05 -13.80 9.65
N ALA A 122 -10.79 -12.53 9.94
CA ALA A 122 -11.25 -11.80 11.11
C ALA A 122 -12.60 -11.12 10.86
N GLU A 123 -13.69 -11.80 11.24
CA GLU A 123 -15.06 -11.27 11.16
C GLU A 123 -15.22 -9.87 11.79
N PRO A 124 -14.63 -9.55 12.95
CA PRO A 124 -14.73 -8.20 13.52
C PRO A 124 -14.13 -7.10 12.62
N ALA A 125 -13.07 -7.41 11.87
CA ALA A 125 -12.46 -6.47 10.92
C ALA A 125 -13.36 -6.23 9.70
N LEU A 126 -13.93 -7.31 9.14
CA LEU A 126 -14.87 -7.24 8.03
C LEU A 126 -16.13 -6.45 8.40
N ALA A 127 -16.69 -6.69 9.59
CA ALA A 127 -17.85 -5.98 10.09
C ALA A 127 -17.59 -4.47 10.20
N LEU A 128 -16.44 -4.06 10.75
CA LEU A 128 -16.07 -2.65 10.84
C LEU A 128 -15.81 -2.04 9.46
N GLY A 129 -15.11 -2.75 8.57
CA GLY A 129 -14.86 -2.29 7.21
C GLY A 129 -16.15 -2.04 6.43
N LYS A 130 -17.14 -2.94 6.57
CA LYS A 130 -18.48 -2.79 5.99
C LYS A 130 -19.21 -1.55 6.53
N GLU A 131 -19.13 -1.30 7.83
CA GLU A 131 -19.70 -0.11 8.46
C GLU A 131 -19.05 1.18 7.92
N LEU A 132 -17.71 1.22 7.87
CA LEU A 132 -16.97 2.34 7.30
C LEU A 132 -17.40 2.59 5.85
N ALA A 133 -17.41 1.55 5.03
CA ALA A 133 -17.76 1.65 3.62
C ALA A 133 -19.21 2.11 3.40
N ALA A 134 -20.15 1.71 4.26
CA ALA A 134 -21.54 2.17 4.23
C ALA A 134 -21.70 3.68 4.43
N SER A 135 -20.76 4.32 5.16
CA SER A 135 -20.73 5.77 5.37
C SER A 135 -20.14 6.57 4.19
N SER A 136 -19.56 5.89 3.21
CA SER A 136 -18.92 6.53 2.06
C SER A 136 -19.94 7.14 1.09
N GLY A 137 -19.55 8.23 0.42
CA GLY A 137 -20.27 8.79 -0.73
C GLY A 137 -20.15 7.91 -1.99
N SER A 138 -19.14 7.04 -2.08
CA SER A 138 -18.94 6.13 -3.21
C SER A 138 -19.92 4.96 -3.20
N GLN A 139 -20.61 4.74 -4.33
CA GLN A 139 -21.46 3.58 -4.52
C GLN A 139 -20.66 2.28 -4.57
N VAL A 140 -19.43 2.31 -5.09
CA VAL A 140 -18.53 1.15 -5.16
C VAL A 140 -18.21 0.67 -3.76
N LEU A 141 -17.80 1.57 -2.86
CA LEU A 141 -17.49 1.22 -1.48
C LEU A 141 -18.71 0.67 -0.75
N ARG A 142 -19.87 1.32 -0.87
CA ARG A 142 -21.12 0.83 -0.23
C ARG A 142 -21.57 -0.54 -0.74
N ALA A 143 -21.28 -0.87 -2.00
CA ALA A 143 -21.65 -2.12 -2.64
C ALA A 143 -20.61 -3.24 -2.45
N ALA A 144 -19.46 -2.96 -1.81
CA ALA A 144 -18.42 -3.95 -1.59
C ALA A 144 -18.95 -5.15 -0.79
N GLU A 145 -18.57 -6.34 -1.22
CA GLU A 145 -18.88 -7.58 -0.54
C GLU A 145 -17.78 -7.94 0.45
N TRP A 146 -18.16 -8.30 1.68
CA TRP A 146 -17.25 -8.64 2.76
C TRP A 146 -17.47 -10.10 3.12
N ARG A 147 -16.47 -10.95 2.89
CA ARG A 147 -16.61 -12.40 3.01
C ARG A 147 -15.50 -12.95 3.90
N ARG A 148 -15.91 -13.74 4.90
CA ARG A 148 -14.95 -14.45 5.73
C ARG A 148 -14.29 -15.58 4.94
N ALA A 149 -12.96 -15.62 4.93
CA ALA A 149 -12.19 -16.64 4.24
C ALA A 149 -10.89 -16.93 5.01
N VAL A 150 -10.44 -18.19 4.96
CA VAL A 150 -9.10 -18.55 5.45
C VAL A 150 -8.09 -18.18 4.36
N ILE A 151 -7.12 -17.35 4.72
CA ILE A 151 -6.05 -16.94 3.80
C ILE A 151 -4.89 -17.92 3.97
N GLY A 152 -4.59 -18.69 2.93
CA GLY A 152 -3.51 -19.66 2.95
C GLY A 152 -3.51 -20.59 1.74
N SER A 153 -3.00 -21.80 1.91
CA SER A 153 -2.75 -22.73 0.80
C SER A 153 -3.99 -23.17 0.02
N GLU A 154 -5.16 -23.15 0.66
CA GLU A 154 -6.44 -23.55 0.05
C GLU A 154 -7.26 -22.35 -0.44
N LEU A 155 -6.68 -21.14 -0.45
CA LEU A 155 -7.35 -19.94 -0.94
C LEU A 155 -7.73 -20.14 -2.42
N ALA A 156 -8.99 -19.88 -2.73
CA ALA A 156 -9.51 -19.87 -4.09
C ALA A 156 -10.18 -18.53 -4.38
N LEU A 157 -9.72 -17.85 -5.42
CA LEU A 157 -10.18 -16.53 -5.81
C LEU A 157 -11.02 -16.60 -7.09
N PRO A 158 -12.11 -15.82 -7.19
CA PRO A 158 -12.75 -15.59 -8.48
C PRO A 158 -11.77 -14.84 -9.40
N GLY A 159 -11.95 -14.96 -10.71
CA GLY A 159 -11.22 -14.10 -11.65
C GLY A 159 -11.55 -12.62 -11.40
N ALA A 160 -10.53 -11.75 -11.44
CA ALA A 160 -10.66 -10.33 -11.18
C ALA A 160 -9.69 -9.51 -12.04
N ASP A 161 -10.03 -8.25 -12.31
CA ASP A 161 -9.14 -7.34 -13.02
C ASP A 161 -8.00 -6.88 -12.11
N LEU A 162 -8.29 -6.62 -10.82
CA LEU A 162 -7.30 -6.27 -9.80
C LEU A 162 -7.38 -7.21 -8.60
N VAL A 163 -6.23 -7.74 -8.19
CA VAL A 163 -6.06 -8.43 -6.90
C VAL A 163 -5.09 -7.64 -6.04
N THR A 164 -5.50 -7.26 -4.83
CA THR A 164 -4.62 -6.65 -3.82
C THR A 164 -4.31 -7.63 -2.71
N VAL A 165 -3.06 -7.66 -2.26
CA VAL A 165 -2.60 -8.44 -1.11
C VAL A 165 -1.72 -7.52 -0.24
N SER A 166 -2.28 -6.94 0.82
CA SER A 166 -1.58 -5.91 1.60
C SER A 166 -1.37 -6.33 3.05
N TYR A 167 -0.12 -6.33 3.50
CA TYR A 167 0.30 -6.57 4.90
C TYR A 167 -0.10 -7.94 5.49
N VAL A 168 -0.40 -8.94 4.65
CA VAL A 168 -0.84 -10.27 5.10
C VAL A 168 0.20 -11.38 4.83
N LEU A 169 1.12 -11.22 3.86
CA LEU A 169 2.07 -12.29 3.51
C LEU A 169 3.05 -12.60 4.66
N GLY A 170 3.34 -11.61 5.49
CA GLY A 170 4.15 -11.75 6.69
C GLY A 170 3.52 -12.59 7.80
N GLU A 171 2.19 -12.77 7.78
CA GLU A 171 1.44 -13.57 8.75
C GLU A 171 1.36 -15.05 8.34
N LEU A 172 1.73 -15.37 7.10
CA LEU A 172 1.61 -16.71 6.53
C LEU A 172 2.91 -17.51 6.63
N THR A 173 2.76 -18.83 6.76
CA THR A 173 3.86 -19.77 6.53
C THR A 173 4.43 -19.60 5.12
N PRO A 174 5.70 -19.95 4.88
CA PRO A 174 6.29 -19.84 3.55
C PRO A 174 5.48 -20.57 2.46
N GLU A 175 4.92 -21.74 2.77
CA GLU A 175 4.12 -22.54 1.86
C GLU A 175 2.80 -21.84 1.51
N ALA A 176 2.07 -21.38 2.53
CA ALA A 176 0.83 -20.65 2.35
C ALA A 176 1.05 -19.34 1.60
N ARG A 177 2.16 -18.64 1.86
CA ARG A 177 2.54 -17.42 1.15
C ARG A 177 2.71 -17.67 -0.35
N ARG A 178 3.49 -18.69 -0.74
CA ARG A 178 3.68 -19.05 -2.15
C ARG A 178 2.36 -19.41 -2.83
N ALA A 179 1.52 -20.19 -2.15
CA ALA A 179 0.21 -20.56 -2.67
C ALA A 179 -0.71 -19.34 -2.89
N VAL A 180 -0.76 -18.40 -1.93
CA VAL A 180 -1.55 -17.17 -2.06
C VAL A 180 -1.06 -16.29 -3.21
N VAL A 181 0.26 -16.14 -3.38
CA VAL A 181 0.84 -15.38 -4.51
C VAL A 181 0.52 -16.06 -5.85
N ALA A 182 0.65 -17.38 -5.93
CA ALA A 182 0.31 -18.15 -7.13
C ALA A 182 -1.18 -18.01 -7.49
N GLU A 183 -2.06 -18.07 -6.48
CA GLU A 183 -3.50 -17.92 -6.69
C GLU A 183 -3.87 -16.48 -7.12
N ALA A 184 -3.25 -15.46 -6.52
CA ALA A 184 -3.41 -14.07 -6.94
C ALA A 184 -2.96 -13.88 -8.40
N ALA A 185 -1.83 -14.47 -8.79
CA ALA A 185 -1.33 -14.46 -10.17
C ALA A 185 -2.29 -15.15 -11.14
N ARG A 186 -2.91 -16.27 -10.73
CA ARG A 186 -3.88 -17.02 -11.54
C ARG A 186 -5.17 -16.21 -11.75
N ALA A 187 -5.66 -15.55 -10.71
CA ALA A 187 -6.95 -14.89 -10.70
C ALA A 187 -6.93 -13.46 -11.30
N GLY A 188 -5.83 -12.73 -11.14
CA GLY A 188 -5.73 -11.30 -11.48
C GLY A 188 -5.25 -11.00 -12.90
N GLN A 189 -5.81 -9.96 -13.53
CA GLN A 189 -5.18 -9.28 -14.68
C GLN A 189 -4.06 -8.34 -14.23
N ALA A 190 -4.24 -7.69 -13.08
CA ALA A 190 -3.25 -6.94 -12.33
C ALA A 190 -3.20 -7.46 -10.89
N VAL A 191 -2.00 -7.58 -10.33
CA VAL A 191 -1.78 -8.00 -8.94
C VAL A 191 -0.86 -7.00 -8.27
N VAL A 192 -1.29 -6.47 -7.11
CA VAL A 192 -0.51 -5.52 -6.32
C VAL A 192 -0.32 -6.09 -4.91
N LEU A 193 0.94 -6.30 -4.52
CA LEU A 193 1.30 -6.83 -3.22
C LEU A 193 2.12 -5.81 -2.45
N ILE A 194 1.80 -5.63 -1.17
CA ILE A 194 2.42 -4.64 -0.29
C ILE A 194 2.78 -5.32 1.04
N GLU A 195 3.98 -5.08 1.53
CA GLU A 195 4.46 -5.51 2.84
C GLU A 195 5.16 -4.36 3.58
N PRO A 196 5.36 -4.45 4.91
CA PRO A 196 6.19 -3.49 5.64
C PRO A 196 7.56 -3.29 4.98
N GLY A 197 8.04 -2.05 4.97
CA GLY A 197 9.33 -1.66 4.37
C GLY A 197 10.52 -2.03 5.25
N THR A 198 10.55 -3.28 5.74
CA THR A 198 11.63 -3.90 6.50
C THR A 198 12.43 -4.85 5.60
N PRO A 199 13.62 -5.30 6.02
CA PRO A 199 14.37 -6.32 5.28
C PRO A 199 13.53 -7.58 4.99
N GLU A 200 12.74 -8.06 5.94
CA GLU A 200 11.92 -9.27 5.77
C GLU A 200 10.72 -9.05 4.83
N GLY A 201 10.06 -7.89 4.92
CA GLY A 201 8.97 -7.53 4.02
C GLY A 201 9.47 -7.34 2.58
N TYR A 202 10.65 -6.73 2.40
CA TYR A 202 11.33 -6.68 1.11
C TYR A 202 11.62 -8.07 0.54
N LEU A 203 12.13 -9.01 1.34
CA LEU A 203 12.41 -10.36 0.87
C LEU A 203 11.13 -11.09 0.45
N ARG A 204 10.00 -10.87 1.15
CA ARG A 204 8.69 -11.39 0.75
C ARG A 204 8.23 -10.83 -0.59
N ILE A 205 8.35 -9.51 -0.79
CA ILE A 205 7.98 -8.86 -2.04
C ILE A 205 8.88 -9.30 -3.19
N ARG A 206 10.19 -9.49 -2.93
CA ARG A 206 11.14 -10.02 -3.92
C ARG A 206 10.77 -11.44 -4.35
N GLU A 207 10.50 -12.33 -3.40
CA GLU A 207 10.04 -13.71 -3.67
C GLU A 207 8.68 -13.71 -4.43
N ALA A 208 7.76 -12.84 -4.05
CA ALA A 208 6.46 -12.72 -4.72
C ALA A 208 6.61 -12.19 -6.15
N ARG A 209 7.45 -11.17 -6.37
CA ARG A 209 7.77 -10.64 -7.69
C ARG A 209 8.26 -11.74 -8.63
N ASP A 210 9.21 -12.55 -8.18
CA ASP A 210 9.77 -13.64 -8.99
C ASP A 210 8.69 -14.67 -9.35
N GLN A 211 7.76 -14.97 -8.44
CA GLN A 211 6.60 -15.84 -8.72
C GLN A 211 5.62 -15.25 -9.73
N LEU A 212 5.30 -13.96 -9.64
CA LEU A 212 4.41 -13.29 -10.60
C LEU A 212 5.01 -13.33 -12.02
N ILE A 213 6.31 -13.07 -12.14
CA ILE A 213 7.03 -13.13 -13.42
C ILE A 213 7.02 -14.55 -13.97
N ALA A 214 7.31 -15.55 -13.12
CA ALA A 214 7.24 -16.96 -13.51
C ALA A 214 5.82 -17.38 -13.94
N ALA A 215 4.78 -16.74 -13.42
CA ALA A 215 3.38 -16.94 -13.82
C ALA A 215 2.96 -16.15 -15.08
N GLY A 216 3.92 -15.48 -15.75
CA GLY A 216 3.74 -14.77 -17.01
C GLY A 216 3.19 -13.35 -16.87
N LEU A 217 3.26 -12.74 -15.68
CA LEU A 217 2.99 -11.31 -15.51
C LEU A 217 4.25 -10.49 -15.74
N ARG A 218 4.09 -9.23 -16.16
CA ARG A 218 5.17 -8.24 -16.28
C ARG A 218 5.07 -7.22 -15.15
N VAL A 219 6.20 -6.80 -14.61
CA VAL A 219 6.25 -5.79 -13.56
C VAL A 219 5.90 -4.42 -14.15
N ALA A 220 4.87 -3.79 -13.60
CA ALA A 220 4.47 -2.42 -13.93
C ALA A 220 5.16 -1.41 -13.01
N ALA A 221 5.29 -1.75 -11.71
CA ALA A 221 5.95 -0.92 -10.70
C ALA A 221 6.39 -1.79 -9.50
N PRO A 222 7.33 -1.34 -8.66
CA PRO A 222 8.16 -0.14 -8.79
C PRO A 222 9.33 -0.32 -9.76
N CYS A 223 9.72 -1.57 -10.02
CA CYS A 223 10.90 -1.90 -10.82
C CYS A 223 10.67 -1.53 -12.29
N PRO A 224 11.66 -0.94 -12.98
CA PRO A 224 11.56 -0.61 -14.40
C PRO A 224 11.89 -1.81 -15.31
N HIS A 225 11.92 -3.03 -14.76
CA HIS A 225 12.35 -4.24 -15.45
C HIS A 225 11.82 -5.52 -14.80
N ASP A 226 11.86 -6.62 -15.56
CA ASP A 226 11.53 -7.98 -15.11
C ASP A 226 12.78 -8.78 -14.66
N GLY A 227 13.99 -8.34 -15.02
CA GLY A 227 15.24 -8.99 -14.61
C GLY A 227 15.46 -9.09 -13.09
N THR A 228 16.51 -9.79 -12.66
CA THR A 228 16.87 -9.97 -11.24
C THR A 228 17.03 -8.63 -10.52
N CYS A 229 16.45 -8.50 -9.32
CA CYS A 229 16.63 -7.30 -8.50
C CYS A 229 18.13 -7.04 -8.21
N PRO A 230 18.66 -5.84 -8.52
CA PRO A 230 20.10 -5.56 -8.41
C PRO A 230 20.59 -5.31 -6.98
N ILE A 231 19.69 -5.24 -5.99
CA ILE A 231 20.07 -5.12 -4.57
C ILE A 231 20.57 -6.47 -4.07
N GLU A 232 21.80 -6.48 -3.56
CA GLU A 232 22.39 -7.66 -2.91
C GLU A 232 21.68 -7.96 -1.58
N VAL A 233 21.20 -9.18 -1.44
CA VAL A 233 20.49 -9.64 -0.24
C VAL A 233 21.40 -9.58 0.97
N GLY A 234 20.93 -8.95 2.05
CA GLY A 234 21.67 -8.80 3.30
C GLY A 234 22.52 -7.52 3.37
N GLN A 235 22.78 -6.86 2.24
CA GLN A 235 23.46 -5.55 2.22
C GLN A 235 22.47 -4.40 2.33
N ASP A 236 21.32 -4.49 1.64
CA ASP A 236 20.29 -3.46 1.65
C ASP A 236 18.91 -4.05 1.31
N TRP A 237 17.86 -3.22 1.34
CA TRP A 237 16.50 -3.60 0.94
C TRP A 237 15.76 -2.49 0.18
N CYS A 238 14.96 -2.87 -0.82
CA CYS A 238 14.12 -1.92 -1.55
C CYS A 238 12.86 -1.61 -0.74
N HIS A 239 12.63 -0.33 -0.44
CA HIS A 239 11.42 0.16 0.22
C HIS A 239 11.15 1.60 -0.21
N PHE A 240 9.95 2.08 0.14
CA PHE A 240 9.44 3.42 -0.12
C PHE A 240 8.81 3.98 1.16
N SER A 241 8.32 5.22 1.09
CA SER A 241 7.77 5.93 2.23
C SER A 241 6.54 6.72 1.81
N ALA A 242 5.40 6.42 2.41
CA ALA A 242 4.18 7.20 2.25
C ALA A 242 3.97 8.07 3.48
N ARG A 243 3.66 9.36 3.28
CA ARG A 243 3.42 10.30 4.38
C ARG A 243 1.97 10.22 4.82
N VAL A 244 1.76 9.98 6.10
CA VAL A 244 0.46 9.80 6.74
C VAL A 244 0.20 10.96 7.69
N SER A 245 -0.94 11.63 7.54
CA SER A 245 -1.36 12.65 8.52
C SER A 245 -1.80 11.98 9.82
N ARG A 246 -1.27 12.44 10.97
CA ARG A 246 -1.66 11.93 12.29
C ARG A 246 -2.97 12.56 12.75
N SER A 247 -3.92 11.70 13.12
CA SER A 247 -5.12 12.13 13.85
C SER A 247 -4.76 12.73 15.22
N SER A 248 -5.71 13.45 15.84
CA SER A 248 -5.59 13.91 17.23
C SER A 248 -5.28 12.77 18.19
N LEU A 249 -5.93 11.60 18.01
CA LEU A 249 -5.66 10.41 18.82
C LEU A 249 -4.24 9.86 18.58
N HIS A 250 -3.74 9.84 17.33
CA HIS A 250 -2.36 9.40 17.07
C HIS A 250 -1.33 10.26 17.80
N ARG A 251 -1.56 11.57 17.87
CA ARG A 251 -0.68 12.48 18.61
C ARG A 251 -0.76 12.24 20.11
N GLN A 252 -1.95 11.98 20.65
CA GLN A 252 -2.16 11.68 22.07
C GLN A 252 -1.50 10.36 22.50
N VAL A 253 -1.62 9.30 21.70
CA VAL A 253 -1.13 7.96 22.11
C VAL A 253 0.36 7.76 21.85
N LYS A 254 0.91 8.26 20.73
CA LYS A 254 2.34 8.06 20.41
C LYS A 254 3.29 9.04 21.10
N GLY A 255 2.78 10.02 21.84
CA GLY A 255 3.59 11.07 22.48
C GLY A 255 4.42 11.92 21.49
N GLY A 256 4.08 11.87 20.20
CA GLY A 256 4.81 12.57 19.14
C GLY A 256 4.21 13.92 18.82
N SER A 257 5.05 14.96 18.76
CA SER A 257 4.63 16.34 18.47
C SER A 257 4.36 16.63 16.99
N LEU A 258 4.92 15.82 16.08
CA LEU A 258 4.76 16.04 14.63
C LEU A 258 3.36 15.60 14.15
N PRO A 259 2.72 16.37 13.24
CA PRO A 259 1.38 16.09 12.74
C PRO A 259 1.35 15.00 11.65
N TYR A 260 2.48 14.35 11.36
CA TYR A 260 2.60 13.30 10.35
C TYR A 260 3.53 12.18 10.81
N GLU A 261 3.40 11.02 10.16
CA GLU A 261 4.39 9.95 10.20
C GLU A 261 4.62 9.36 8.81
N ASP A 262 5.76 8.72 8.63
CA ASP A 262 6.14 8.09 7.37
C ASP A 262 5.98 6.57 7.52
N GLU A 263 5.04 5.99 6.78
CA GLU A 263 4.87 4.54 6.69
C GLU A 263 5.85 4.02 5.64
N LYS A 264 6.75 3.13 6.07
CA LYS A 264 7.68 2.45 5.16
C LYS A 264 7.05 1.17 4.63
N PHE A 265 7.12 0.97 3.33
CA PHE A 265 6.54 -0.20 2.66
C PHE A 265 7.41 -0.68 1.50
N SER A 266 7.28 -1.95 1.16
CA SER A 266 7.82 -2.55 -0.07
C SER A 266 6.64 -3.07 -0.88
N TYR A 267 6.68 -2.97 -2.20
CA TYR A 267 5.58 -3.42 -3.04
C TYR A 267 6.05 -3.95 -4.40
N VAL A 268 5.15 -4.68 -5.07
CA VAL A 268 5.22 -5.01 -6.49
C VAL A 268 3.82 -4.91 -7.09
N ALA A 269 3.71 -4.29 -8.25
CA ALA A 269 2.54 -4.29 -9.11
C ALA A 269 2.92 -4.98 -10.42
N ALA A 270 2.21 -6.05 -10.78
CA ALA A 270 2.45 -6.80 -12.01
C ALA A 270 1.15 -7.02 -12.78
N THR A 271 1.24 -7.11 -14.10
CA THR A 271 0.07 -7.16 -14.99
C THR A 271 0.23 -8.20 -16.10
N ARG A 272 -0.88 -8.65 -16.69
CA ARG A 272 -0.92 -9.49 -17.90
C ARG A 272 -0.99 -8.67 -19.20
N PHE A 273 -1.36 -7.41 -19.10
CA PHE A 273 -1.50 -6.50 -20.23
C PHE A 273 -0.23 -5.66 -20.45
N PRO A 274 -0.13 -4.92 -21.56
CA PRO A 274 0.98 -3.98 -21.78
C PRO A 274 1.00 -2.84 -20.77
N VAL A 275 2.21 -2.49 -20.32
CA VAL A 275 2.49 -1.39 -19.41
C VAL A 275 3.73 -0.64 -19.92
N GLU A 276 3.88 0.60 -19.49
CA GLU A 276 5.05 1.44 -19.72
C GLU A 276 5.76 1.67 -18.39
N PRO A 277 6.73 0.80 -18.01
CA PRO A 277 7.51 1.03 -16.80
C PRO A 277 8.33 2.32 -16.92
N VAL A 278 8.57 2.94 -15.78
CA VAL A 278 9.40 4.16 -15.70
C VAL A 278 10.82 3.89 -16.20
N PRO A 279 11.57 4.89 -16.73
CA PRO A 279 12.94 4.67 -17.18
C PRO A 279 13.87 4.29 -16.03
N SER A 280 13.79 4.99 -14.91
CA SER A 280 14.42 4.60 -13.65
C SER A 280 13.52 4.96 -12.48
N ARG A 281 13.68 4.22 -11.38
CA ARG A 281 12.98 4.47 -10.13
C ARG A 281 13.94 5.05 -9.10
N ILE A 282 13.57 6.17 -8.49
CA ILE A 282 14.30 6.71 -7.34
C ILE A 282 14.12 5.76 -6.15
N THR A 283 15.20 5.13 -5.70
CA THR A 283 15.16 4.08 -4.66
C THR A 283 15.39 4.61 -3.25
N ARG A 284 15.82 5.87 -3.08
CA ARG A 284 16.07 6.51 -1.79
C ARG A 284 15.63 7.97 -1.80
N ARG A 285 15.50 8.59 -0.62
CA ARG A 285 15.25 10.04 -0.54
C ARG A 285 16.36 10.80 -1.27
N PRO A 286 16.02 11.71 -2.21
CA PRO A 286 17.00 12.56 -2.86
C PRO A 286 17.89 13.29 -1.87
N GLN A 287 19.21 13.23 -2.08
CA GLN A 287 20.17 13.88 -1.19
C GLN A 287 20.45 15.30 -1.70
N ILE A 288 19.74 16.27 -1.13
CA ILE A 288 19.94 17.68 -1.48
C ILE A 288 21.20 18.22 -0.79
N ARG A 289 22.08 18.84 -1.59
CA ARG A 289 23.31 19.50 -1.15
C ARG A 289 23.39 20.90 -1.76
N LYS A 290 24.38 21.69 -1.33
CA LYS A 290 24.60 23.05 -1.87
C LYS A 290 24.95 22.96 -3.36
N GLY A 291 23.98 23.27 -4.23
CA GLY A 291 24.18 23.35 -5.68
C GLY A 291 24.06 22.03 -6.46
N LEU A 292 23.73 20.92 -5.80
CA LEU A 292 23.48 19.64 -6.45
C LEU A 292 22.49 18.76 -5.67
N VAL A 293 21.91 17.79 -6.35
CA VAL A 293 21.09 16.70 -5.80
C VAL A 293 21.69 15.38 -6.25
N LEU A 294 21.82 14.42 -5.33
CA LEU A 294 22.19 13.03 -5.64
C LEU A 294 20.95 12.16 -5.59
N LEU A 295 20.75 11.34 -6.63
CA LEU A 295 19.64 10.41 -6.75
C LEU A 295 20.20 9.00 -6.85
N ASP A 296 19.73 8.10 -6.00
CA ASP A 296 19.99 6.66 -6.12
C ASP A 296 18.86 6.03 -6.95
N LEU A 297 19.22 5.35 -8.03
CA LEU A 297 18.30 4.91 -9.08
C LEU A 297 18.38 3.39 -9.27
N CYS A 298 17.25 2.77 -9.55
CA CYS A 298 17.19 1.47 -10.21
C CYS A 298 16.85 1.73 -11.67
N GLY A 299 17.77 1.39 -12.58
CA GLY A 299 17.60 1.54 -14.02
C GLY A 299 16.98 0.30 -14.69
N PRO A 300 16.80 0.30 -16.01
CA PRO A 300 16.30 -0.84 -16.77
C PRO A 300 17.19 -2.07 -16.63
N GLU A 301 16.73 -3.20 -17.18
CA GLU A 301 17.45 -4.47 -17.10
C GLU A 301 18.89 -4.33 -17.61
N GLY A 302 19.84 -4.83 -16.81
CA GLY A 302 21.27 -4.77 -17.12
C GLY A 302 22.00 -3.51 -16.62
N GLU A 303 21.30 -2.40 -16.32
CA GLU A 303 21.94 -1.20 -15.77
C GLU A 303 22.17 -1.30 -14.25
N GLY A 304 21.21 -1.92 -13.54
CA GLY A 304 21.30 -2.13 -12.10
C GLY A 304 21.10 -0.85 -11.27
N LEU A 305 21.79 -0.75 -10.14
CA LEU A 305 21.73 0.43 -9.28
C LEU A 305 22.76 1.48 -9.71
N THR A 306 22.29 2.69 -9.99
CA THR A 306 23.14 3.82 -10.39
C THR A 306 22.92 5.03 -9.50
N ARG A 307 23.87 5.98 -9.53
CA ARG A 307 23.75 7.26 -8.84
C ARG A 307 23.84 8.41 -9.84
N ALA A 308 22.78 9.20 -9.94
CA ALA A 308 22.76 10.42 -10.75
C ALA A 308 23.15 11.64 -9.90
N THR A 309 24.01 12.51 -10.45
CA THR A 309 24.35 13.81 -9.86
C THR A 309 23.76 14.94 -10.70
N VAL A 310 22.75 15.62 -10.18
CA VAL A 310 22.08 16.73 -10.86
C VAL A 310 22.50 18.04 -10.22
N SER A 311 23.25 18.89 -10.94
CA SER A 311 23.73 20.18 -10.42
C SER A 311 23.00 21.37 -11.04
N LYS A 312 23.19 22.56 -10.47
CA LYS A 312 22.58 23.82 -10.96
C LYS A 312 22.77 24.08 -12.45
N ARG A 313 23.85 23.58 -13.06
CA ARG A 313 24.12 23.75 -14.50
C ARG A 313 23.10 23.02 -15.38
N HIS A 314 22.36 22.05 -14.85
CA HIS A 314 21.32 21.32 -15.56
C HIS A 314 19.95 22.03 -15.54
N GLY A 315 19.87 23.28 -15.06
CA GLY A 315 18.68 24.12 -15.22
C GLY A 315 17.41 23.52 -14.61
N ASP A 316 16.38 23.32 -15.43
CA ASP A 316 15.09 22.79 -14.98
C ASP A 316 15.17 21.37 -14.44
N LEU A 317 16.11 20.55 -14.92
CA LEU A 317 16.35 19.22 -14.35
C LEU A 317 16.83 19.30 -12.89
N TYR A 318 17.56 20.36 -12.52
CA TYR A 318 17.94 20.59 -11.12
C TYR A 318 16.75 20.99 -10.25
N LYS A 319 15.79 21.75 -10.79
CA LYS A 319 14.53 22.07 -10.08
C LYS A 319 13.73 20.78 -9.88
N ALA A 320 13.53 20.02 -10.95
CA ALA A 320 12.85 18.73 -10.88
C ALA A 320 13.53 17.77 -9.89
N ALA A 321 14.87 17.68 -9.87
CA ALA A 321 15.58 16.83 -8.90
C ALA A 321 15.40 17.29 -7.44
N ARG A 322 15.22 18.59 -7.19
CA ARG A 322 14.96 19.11 -5.83
C ARG A 322 13.55 18.82 -5.34
N ASP A 323 12.61 18.76 -6.27
CA ASP A 323 11.19 18.52 -6.01
C ASP A 323 10.84 17.03 -6.15
N ALA A 324 11.78 16.20 -6.62
CA ALA A 324 11.60 14.77 -6.76
C ALA A 324 11.46 14.10 -5.40
N ASP A 325 10.65 13.06 -5.36
CA ASP A 325 10.40 12.26 -4.17
C ASP A 325 10.90 10.82 -4.33
N TRP A 326 11.09 10.18 -3.17
CA TRP A 326 11.46 8.77 -3.09
C TRP A 326 10.36 7.90 -3.73
N GLY A 327 10.73 7.12 -4.74
CA GLY A 327 9.79 6.27 -5.47
C GLY A 327 9.22 6.92 -6.71
N GLN A 328 9.57 8.15 -7.06
CA GLN A 328 9.20 8.73 -8.35
C GLN A 328 10.04 8.20 -9.50
N GLU A 329 9.52 8.36 -10.72
CA GLU A 329 10.26 8.15 -11.95
C GLU A 329 11.45 9.11 -12.08
N TRP A 330 12.47 8.67 -12.81
CA TRP A 330 13.58 9.52 -13.20
C TRP A 330 14.17 9.08 -14.56
N PRO A 331 14.55 10.00 -15.45
CA PRO A 331 14.24 11.44 -15.41
C PRO A 331 12.72 11.69 -15.50
N PRO A 332 12.23 12.88 -15.11
CA PRO A 332 10.83 13.22 -15.28
C PRO A 332 10.44 13.19 -16.76
N ALA A 333 9.24 12.73 -17.10
CA ALA A 333 8.73 12.83 -18.46
C ALA A 333 8.84 14.26 -19.01
N THR A 334 9.36 14.40 -20.24
CA THR A 334 9.35 15.68 -20.96
C THR A 334 7.90 16.05 -21.26
N ARG A 335 7.38 17.05 -20.54
CA ARG A 335 6.09 17.67 -20.83
C ARG A 335 6.17 18.58 -22.05
#